data_AF-A0A1M5ID12-F1
#
_entry.id   AF-A0A1M5ID12-F1
#
_cell.length_a   1.000
_cell.length_b   1.000
_cell.length_c   1.000
_cell.angle_alpha   90.00
_cell.angle_beta   90.00
_cell.angle_gamma   90.00
#
_symmetry.space_group_name_H-M   'P 1'
#
loop_
_entity.id
_entity.type
_entity.pdbx_description
1 polymer ?
#
loop_
_entity_poly.entity_id
_entity_poly.type
_entity_poly.pdbx_seq_one_letter_code
_entity_poly.pdbx_strand_id
1 'polypeptide(L)'
;MNNLEISAFIAAKKKSRMYIEREIQAAQNLLDDMKAQKPVRWYHNFYYVLKRIFFISLASLAFLILVSTFMAPDQYRRYFDEHYDEVVTEFLNDNFGTHSEVMVSETSATDQKIIRTKATKEIRADLQNKLVNQVYDISITTLQILFVVFTIAFWYIARLTRQIHLKNRQILAHYQVNLNLLDLYSEVVNEQKYEIDFLTAATGKNNY
;
A
#
# COMPACT_ATOMS: atom_id res chain seq x y z
N MET A 1 -30.54 55.94 23.27
CA MET A 1 -30.88 54.60 23.76
C MET A 1 -31.54 54.74 25.12
N ASN A 2 -32.76 54.26 25.29
CA ASN A 2 -33.46 54.25 26.58
C ASN A 2 -32.92 53.12 27.48
N ASN A 3 -33.00 53.27 28.81
CA ASN A 3 -32.54 52.24 29.76
C ASN A 3 -33.13 50.83 29.50
N LEU A 4 -34.36 50.78 28.97
CA LEU A 4 -35.02 49.54 28.58
C LEU A 4 -34.33 48.88 27.38
N GLU A 5 -33.93 49.66 26.37
CA GLU A 5 -33.21 49.20 25.18
C GLU A 5 -31.81 48.70 25.55
N ILE A 6 -31.10 49.40 26.44
CA ILE A 6 -29.78 48.97 26.92
C ILE A 6 -29.91 47.66 27.71
N SER A 7 -30.94 47.51 28.54
CA SER A 7 -31.17 46.27 29.29
C SER A 7 -31.51 45.08 28.41
N ALA A 8 -32.30 45.28 27.34
CA ALA A 8 -32.63 44.25 26.36
C ALA A 8 -31.38 43.83 25.56
N PHE A 9 -30.53 44.79 25.21
CA PHE A 9 -29.26 44.55 24.54
C PHE A 9 -28.27 43.76 25.41
N ILE A 10 -28.16 44.09 26.71
CA ILE A 10 -27.37 43.31 27.68
C ILE A 10 -27.89 41.87 27.77
N ALA A 11 -29.21 41.67 27.84
CA ALA A 11 -29.80 40.33 27.91
C ALA A 11 -29.53 39.52 26.63
N ALA A 12 -29.65 40.13 25.46
CA ALA A 12 -29.32 39.50 24.17
C ALA A 12 -27.83 39.11 24.10
N LYS A 13 -26.91 39.99 24.52
CA LYS A 13 -25.48 39.69 24.57
C LYS A 13 -25.14 38.58 25.57
N LYS A 14 -25.74 38.56 26.76
CA LYS A 14 -25.58 37.46 27.73
C LYS A 14 -26.03 36.11 27.16
N LYS A 15 -27.14 36.08 26.41
CA LYS A 15 -27.62 34.87 25.74
C LYS A 15 -26.66 34.41 24.64
N SER A 16 -26.16 35.33 23.81
CA SER A 16 -25.17 35.04 22.78
C SER A 16 -23.88 34.49 23.39
N ARG A 17 -23.39 35.10 24.47
CA ARG A 17 -22.17 34.67 25.17
C ARG A 17 -22.29 33.23 25.68
N MET A 18 -23.39 32.91 26.35
CA MET A 18 -23.65 31.53 26.83
C MET A 18 -23.69 30.51 25.70
N TYR A 19 -24.20 30.88 24.53
CA TYR A 19 -24.22 30.00 23.36
C TYR A 19 -22.79 29.74 22.85
N ILE A 20 -22.00 30.81 22.69
CA ILE A 20 -20.60 30.73 22.22
C ILE A 20 -19.72 29.96 23.23
N GLU A 21 -19.89 30.20 24.53
CA GLU A 21 -19.18 29.47 25.59
C GLU A 21 -19.44 27.95 25.54
N ARG A 22 -20.69 27.53 25.26
CA ARG A 22 -21.03 26.12 25.08
C ARG A 22 -20.41 25.51 23.83
N GLU A 23 -20.38 26.25 22.72
CA GLU A 23 -19.69 25.78 21.49
C GLU A 23 -18.18 25.65 21.72
N ILE A 24 -17.55 26.61 22.40
CA ILE A 24 -16.13 26.54 22.79
C ILE A 24 -15.88 25.29 23.62
N GLN A 25 -16.71 25.02 24.62
CA GLN A 25 -16.54 23.88 25.52
C GLN A 25 -16.71 22.54 24.78
N ALA A 26 -17.68 22.45 23.87
CA ALA A 26 -17.85 21.27 23.01
C ALA A 26 -16.66 21.06 22.05
N ALA A 27 -16.14 22.13 21.46
CA ALA A 27 -14.97 22.09 20.59
C ALA A 27 -13.67 21.76 21.35
N GLN A 28 -13.52 22.24 22.59
CA GLN A 28 -12.40 21.89 23.47
C GLN A 28 -12.37 20.39 23.79
N ASN A 29 -13.52 19.79 24.12
CA ASN A 29 -13.62 18.35 24.37
C ASN A 29 -13.15 17.53 23.16
N LEU A 30 -13.57 17.92 21.94
CA LEU A 30 -13.12 17.27 20.70
C LEU A 30 -11.62 17.47 20.45
N LEU A 31 -11.07 18.63 20.78
CA LEU A 31 -9.64 18.91 20.60
C LEU A 31 -8.76 18.19 21.61
N ASP A 32 -9.22 17.98 22.84
CA ASP A 32 -8.49 17.21 23.85
C ASP A 32 -8.39 15.74 23.44
N ASP A 33 -9.47 15.15 22.92
CA ASP A 33 -9.45 13.81 22.32
C ASP A 33 -8.46 13.74 21.14
N MET A 34 -8.46 14.75 20.27
CA MET A 34 -7.52 14.81 19.15
C MET A 34 -6.07 15.07 19.59
N LYS A 35 -5.85 15.78 20.70
CA LYS A 35 -4.53 16.05 21.30
C LYS A 35 -3.92 14.78 21.88
N ALA A 36 -4.71 13.97 22.59
CA ALA A 36 -4.28 12.67 23.08
C ALA A 36 -3.85 11.73 21.93
N GLN A 37 -4.48 11.87 20.76
CA GLN A 37 -4.13 11.07 19.57
C GLN A 37 -2.93 11.61 18.76
N LYS A 38 -2.42 12.81 19.03
CA LYS A 38 -1.27 13.39 18.29
C LYS A 38 -0.02 12.48 18.27
N PRO A 39 0.52 11.98 19.40
CA PRO A 39 1.73 11.14 19.38
C PRO A 39 1.51 9.85 18.59
N VAL A 40 0.34 9.22 18.75
CA VAL A 40 -0.06 8.03 18.01
C VAL A 40 -0.08 8.32 16.51
N ARG A 41 -0.69 9.44 16.10
CA ARG A 41 -0.77 9.85 14.69
C ARG A 41 0.59 10.19 14.10
N TRP A 42 1.51 10.79 14.87
CA TRP A 42 2.86 11.10 14.42
C TRP A 42 3.67 9.82 14.17
N TYR A 43 3.61 8.87 15.10
CA TYR A 43 4.22 7.54 14.94
C TYR A 43 3.63 6.80 13.73
N HIS A 44 2.31 6.79 13.58
CA HIS A 44 1.65 6.21 12.41
C HIS A 44 2.11 6.89 11.12
N ASN A 45 2.27 8.21 11.11
CA ASN A 45 2.72 8.94 9.94
C ASN A 45 4.13 8.51 9.51
N PHE A 46 5.05 8.43 10.47
CA PHE A 46 6.41 7.97 10.23
C PHE A 46 6.44 6.51 9.76
N TYR A 47 5.67 5.66 10.42
CA TYR A 47 5.49 4.26 10.03
C TYR A 47 4.99 4.13 8.58
N TYR A 48 3.99 4.91 8.17
CA TYR A 48 3.49 4.89 6.80
C TYR A 48 4.52 5.37 5.78
N VAL A 49 5.36 6.36 6.13
CA VAL A 49 6.46 6.80 5.26
C VAL A 49 7.48 5.68 5.07
N LEU A 50 7.94 5.06 6.17
CA LEU A 50 8.89 3.94 6.10
C LEU A 50 8.31 2.75 5.33
N LYS A 51 7.07 2.35 5.65
CA LYS A 51 6.36 1.27 4.97
C LYS A 51 6.26 1.54 3.47
N ARG A 52 5.96 2.78 3.07
CA ARG A 52 5.92 3.16 1.66
C ARG A 52 7.28 3.02 0.98
N ILE A 53 8.35 3.51 1.60
CA ILE A 53 9.71 3.40 1.03
C ILE A 53 10.05 1.92 0.83
N PHE A 54 9.79 1.09 1.84
CA PHE A 54 10.01 -0.34 1.77
C PHE A 54 9.26 -1.01 0.60
N PHE A 55 7.96 -0.75 0.44
CA PHE A 55 7.19 -1.32 -0.67
C PHE A 55 7.59 -0.79 -2.04
N ILE A 56 8.02 0.48 -2.15
CA ILE A 56 8.57 1.01 -3.39
C ILE A 56 9.87 0.28 -3.73
N SER A 57 10.77 0.10 -2.77
CA SER A 57 12.02 -0.63 -2.97
C SER A 57 11.77 -2.09 -3.39
N LEU A 58 10.82 -2.78 -2.76
CA LEU A 58 10.41 -4.14 -3.16
C LEU A 58 9.83 -4.17 -4.57
N ALA A 59 8.96 -3.22 -4.93
CA ALA A 59 8.39 -3.13 -6.27
C ALA A 59 9.48 -2.90 -7.32
N SER A 60 10.42 -1.98 -7.04
CA SER A 60 11.56 -1.71 -7.92
C SER A 60 12.46 -2.93 -8.07
N LEU A 61 12.73 -3.66 -6.99
CA LEU A 61 13.54 -4.88 -7.05
C LEU A 61 12.84 -5.98 -7.87
N ALA A 62 11.56 -6.23 -7.61
CA ALA A 62 10.77 -7.20 -8.37
C ALA A 62 10.72 -6.83 -9.87
N PHE A 63 10.58 -5.55 -10.18
CA PHE A 63 10.61 -5.05 -11.55
C PHE A 63 11.99 -5.23 -12.20
N LEU A 64 13.08 -4.95 -11.49
CA LEU A 64 14.43 -5.18 -11.99
C LEU A 64 14.69 -6.65 -12.29
N ILE A 65 14.25 -7.56 -11.41
CA ILE A 65 14.35 -9.01 -11.63
C ILE A 65 13.49 -9.43 -12.83
N LEU A 66 12.29 -8.89 -12.96
CA LEU A 66 11.44 -9.13 -14.13
C LEU A 66 12.16 -8.72 -15.43
N VAL A 67 12.72 -7.50 -15.48
CA VAL A 67 13.46 -7.02 -16.66
C VAL A 67 14.69 -7.87 -16.94
N SER A 68 15.40 -8.34 -15.92
CA SER A 68 16.58 -9.19 -16.13
C SER A 68 16.23 -10.53 -16.75
N THR A 69 15.04 -11.10 -16.50
CA THR A 69 14.62 -12.33 -17.21
C THR A 69 14.53 -12.17 -18.73
N PHE A 70 14.30 -10.94 -19.23
CA PHE A 70 14.29 -10.65 -20.66
C PHE A 70 15.67 -10.26 -21.21
N MET A 71 16.50 -9.59 -20.40
CA MET A 71 17.80 -9.08 -20.85
C MET A 71 18.95 -10.08 -20.74
N ALA A 72 18.86 -11.03 -19.81
CA ALA A 72 19.90 -12.03 -19.57
C ALA A 72 19.34 -13.47 -19.57
N PRO A 73 18.61 -13.90 -20.62
CA PRO A 73 17.96 -15.22 -20.64
C PRO A 73 18.98 -16.36 -20.45
N ASP A 74 20.18 -16.23 -21.03
CA ASP A 74 21.24 -17.23 -20.93
C ASP A 74 21.68 -17.50 -19.48
N GLN A 75 21.63 -16.52 -18.59
CA GLN A 75 22.00 -16.70 -17.19
C GLN A 75 20.97 -17.54 -16.44
N TYR A 76 19.68 -17.26 -16.66
CA TYR A 76 18.60 -18.06 -16.10
C TYR A 76 18.60 -19.46 -16.67
N ARG A 77 18.97 -19.60 -17.95
CA ARG A 77 19.08 -20.89 -18.60
C ARG A 77 20.20 -21.73 -18.01
N ARG A 78 21.40 -21.17 -17.89
CA ARG A 78 22.53 -21.86 -17.22
C ARG A 78 22.20 -22.26 -15.78
N TYR A 79 21.55 -21.37 -15.03
CA TYR A 79 21.13 -21.68 -13.67
C TYR A 79 20.15 -22.86 -13.62
N PHE A 80 19.18 -22.88 -14.56
CA PHE A 80 18.26 -24.00 -14.70
C PHE A 80 18.98 -25.30 -15.07
N ASP A 81 19.85 -25.24 -16.08
CA ASP A 81 20.58 -26.41 -16.56
C ASP A 81 21.48 -27.00 -15.45
N GLU A 82 22.13 -26.16 -14.65
CA GLU A 82 23.03 -26.59 -13.56
C GLU A 82 22.29 -27.19 -12.35
N HIS A 83 21.07 -26.71 -12.05
CA HIS A 83 20.39 -27.05 -10.78
C HIS A 83 19.16 -27.94 -10.96
N TYR A 84 18.57 -27.97 -12.16
CA TYR A 84 17.24 -28.56 -12.38
C TYR A 84 17.19 -29.49 -13.59
N ASP A 85 18.10 -29.42 -14.56
CA ASP A 85 18.04 -30.29 -15.75
C ASP A 85 18.18 -31.77 -15.39
N GLU A 86 19.15 -32.14 -14.54
CA GLU A 86 19.31 -33.54 -14.11
C GLU A 86 18.05 -34.05 -13.38
N VAL A 87 17.46 -33.23 -12.52
CA VAL A 87 16.24 -33.58 -11.76
C VAL A 87 15.04 -33.75 -12.69
N VAL A 88 14.87 -32.85 -13.66
CA VAL A 88 13.79 -32.92 -14.64
C VAL A 88 13.99 -34.12 -15.56
N THR A 89 15.22 -34.37 -16.00
CA THR A 89 15.61 -35.52 -16.82
C THR A 89 15.34 -36.85 -16.12
N GLU A 90 15.70 -36.96 -14.85
CA GLU A 90 15.44 -38.16 -14.03
C GLU A 90 13.93 -38.39 -13.88
N PHE A 91 13.17 -37.34 -13.52
CA PHE A 91 11.72 -37.41 -13.41
C PHE A 91 11.03 -37.79 -14.72
N LEU A 92 11.50 -37.29 -15.86
CA LEU A 92 10.98 -37.66 -17.17
C LEU A 92 11.27 -39.13 -17.51
N ASN A 93 12.46 -39.63 -17.19
CA ASN A 93 12.83 -41.03 -17.40
C ASN A 93 11.98 -41.99 -16.55
N ASP A 94 11.69 -41.62 -15.30
CA ASP A 94 10.88 -42.43 -14.38
C ASP A 94 9.40 -42.48 -14.80
N ASN A 95 8.85 -41.38 -15.30
CA ASN A 95 7.41 -41.30 -15.64
C ASN A 95 7.08 -41.73 -17.06
N PHE A 96 7.97 -41.53 -18.03
CA PHE A 96 7.73 -41.90 -19.44
C PHE A 96 8.44 -43.20 -19.85
N GLY A 97 9.21 -43.80 -18.93
CA GLY A 97 9.97 -45.02 -19.16
C GLY A 97 11.19 -44.81 -20.06
N THR A 98 12.17 -45.70 -19.93
CA THR A 98 13.38 -45.68 -20.77
C THR A 98 13.17 -46.23 -22.19
N HIS A 99 11.98 -46.77 -22.48
CA HIS A 99 11.67 -47.42 -23.75
C HIS A 99 10.27 -47.04 -24.23
N SER A 100 10.17 -46.01 -25.08
CA SER A 100 9.05 -45.91 -26.02
C SER A 100 9.38 -46.82 -27.20
N GLU A 101 8.85 -48.04 -27.20
CA GLU A 101 8.96 -48.95 -28.34
C GLU A 101 8.11 -48.43 -29.50
N VAL A 102 8.76 -47.72 -30.42
CA VAL A 102 8.19 -47.54 -31.76
C VAL A 102 8.34 -48.89 -32.49
N MET A 103 7.30 -49.74 -32.44
CA MET A 103 7.26 -50.99 -33.22
C MET A 103 7.23 -50.65 -34.72
N VAL A 104 8.40 -50.65 -35.36
CA VAL A 104 8.51 -50.70 -36.82
C VAL A 104 8.77 -52.15 -37.20
N SER A 105 7.81 -52.77 -37.89
CA SER A 105 7.87 -54.17 -38.33
C SER A 105 9.23 -54.51 -38.99
N GLU A 106 9.81 -55.63 -38.59
CA GLU A 106 11.17 -56.07 -38.92
C GLU A 106 11.26 -56.62 -40.35
N THR A 107 12.19 -56.09 -41.16
CA THR A 107 12.64 -56.77 -42.38
C THR A 107 14.06 -56.30 -42.74
N SER A 108 15.06 -57.00 -42.19
CA SER A 108 16.52 -57.03 -42.50
C SER A 108 17.38 -56.81 -41.23
N ALA A 109 18.06 -57.84 -40.74
CA ALA A 109 18.22 -58.09 -39.31
C ALA A 109 19.48 -57.53 -38.59
N THR A 110 20.42 -56.87 -39.26
CA THR A 110 21.65 -56.38 -38.57
C THR A 110 21.95 -54.91 -38.81
N ASP A 111 22.04 -54.47 -40.06
CA ASP A 111 22.32 -53.05 -40.34
C ASP A 111 21.12 -52.13 -40.07
N GLN A 112 19.89 -52.57 -40.35
CA GLN A 112 18.71 -51.81 -39.93
C GLN A 112 18.58 -51.81 -38.41
N LYS A 113 19.00 -52.85 -37.69
CA LYS A 113 18.91 -52.87 -36.23
C LYS A 113 19.83 -51.81 -35.64
N ILE A 114 21.08 -51.71 -36.11
CA ILE A 114 22.03 -50.67 -35.66
C ILE A 114 21.55 -49.26 -36.05
N ILE A 115 21.05 -49.07 -37.28
CA ILE A 115 20.54 -47.76 -37.74
C ILE A 115 19.26 -47.38 -36.99
N ARG A 116 18.34 -48.32 -36.76
CA ARG A 116 17.12 -48.09 -35.97
C ARG A 116 17.45 -47.76 -34.52
N THR A 117 18.38 -48.48 -33.88
CA THR A 117 18.79 -48.18 -32.50
C THR A 117 19.49 -46.83 -32.36
N LYS A 118 20.29 -46.42 -33.36
CA LYS A 118 20.87 -45.06 -33.39
C LYS A 118 19.80 -43.99 -33.61
N ALA A 119 18.91 -44.19 -34.58
CA ALA A 119 17.82 -43.25 -34.87
C ALA A 119 16.85 -43.12 -33.69
N THR A 120 16.47 -44.21 -33.01
CA THR A 120 15.60 -44.13 -31.83
C THR A 120 16.29 -43.45 -30.65
N LYS A 121 17.60 -43.66 -30.47
CA LYS A 121 18.38 -42.95 -29.43
C LYS A 121 18.48 -41.45 -29.71
N GLU A 122 18.70 -41.06 -30.96
CA GLU A 122 18.75 -39.64 -31.38
C GLU A 122 17.38 -38.96 -31.28
N ILE A 123 16.30 -39.62 -31.75
CA ILE A 123 14.93 -39.12 -31.63
C ILE A 123 14.55 -38.94 -30.15
N ARG A 124 14.97 -39.86 -29.27
CA ARG A 124 14.69 -39.79 -27.84
C ARG A 124 15.43 -38.65 -27.15
N ALA A 125 16.71 -38.44 -27.46
CA ALA A 125 17.47 -37.32 -26.94
C ALA A 125 16.88 -35.96 -27.40
N ASP A 126 16.45 -35.87 -28.66
CA ASP A 126 15.78 -34.67 -29.18
C ASP A 126 14.42 -34.41 -28.50
N LEU A 127 13.61 -35.46 -28.28
CA LEU A 127 12.34 -35.37 -27.55
C LEU A 127 12.53 -34.94 -26.09
N GLN A 128 13.54 -35.50 -25.42
CA GLN A 128 13.87 -35.16 -24.04
C GLN A 128 14.36 -33.72 -23.93
N ASN A 129 15.27 -33.28 -24.81
CA ASN A 129 15.72 -31.88 -24.86
C ASN A 129 14.56 -30.92 -25.13
N LYS A 130 13.61 -31.29 -26.01
CA LYS A 130 12.40 -30.51 -26.25
C LYS A 130 11.51 -30.41 -25.00
N LEU A 131 11.33 -31.50 -24.26
CA LEU A 131 10.54 -31.51 -23.02
C LEU A 131 11.21 -30.66 -21.93
N VAL A 132 12.52 -30.81 -21.72
CA VAL A 132 13.30 -29.99 -20.79
C VAL A 132 13.19 -28.50 -21.16
N ASN A 133 13.32 -28.17 -22.44
CA ASN A 133 13.15 -26.80 -22.93
C ASN A 133 11.74 -26.27 -22.64
N GLN A 134 10.70 -27.07 -22.86
CA GLN A 134 9.32 -26.67 -22.55
C GLN A 134 9.12 -26.45 -21.05
N VAL A 135 9.69 -27.29 -20.19
CA VAL A 135 9.62 -27.11 -18.74
C VAL A 135 10.30 -25.80 -18.34
N TYR A 136 11.50 -25.53 -18.85
CA TYR A 136 12.20 -24.27 -18.62
C TYR A 136 11.35 -23.04 -19.05
N ASP A 137 10.80 -23.08 -20.26
CA ASP A 137 10.01 -21.99 -20.82
C ASP A 137 8.74 -21.71 -19.97
N ILE A 138 8.07 -22.76 -19.50
CA ILE A 138 6.91 -22.64 -18.60
C ILE A 138 7.34 -22.09 -17.24
N SER A 139 8.45 -22.58 -16.68
CA SER A 139 8.98 -22.13 -15.39
C SER A 139 9.34 -20.64 -15.41
N ILE A 140 10.04 -20.19 -16.46
CA ILE A 140 10.43 -18.77 -16.55
C ILE A 140 9.24 -17.87 -16.82
N THR A 141 8.28 -18.31 -17.64
CA THR A 141 7.03 -17.57 -17.87
C THR A 141 6.22 -17.43 -16.58
N THR A 142 6.12 -18.50 -15.81
CA THR A 142 5.42 -18.49 -14.51
C THR A 142 6.10 -17.54 -13.53
N LEU A 143 7.44 -17.56 -13.47
CA LEU A 143 8.23 -16.64 -12.66
C LEU A 143 8.00 -15.17 -13.05
N GLN A 144 7.97 -14.87 -14.36
CA GLN A 144 7.69 -13.53 -14.89
C GLN A 144 6.29 -13.05 -14.47
N ILE A 145 5.26 -13.90 -14.63
CA ILE A 145 3.89 -13.58 -14.21
C ILE A 145 3.84 -13.27 -12.72
N LEU A 146 4.50 -14.08 -11.88
CA LEU A 146 4.58 -13.83 -10.44
C LEU A 146 5.23 -12.47 -10.13
N PHE A 147 6.36 -12.14 -10.77
CA PHE A 147 7.00 -10.84 -10.56
C PHE A 147 6.15 -9.66 -11.05
N VAL A 148 5.39 -9.80 -12.13
CA VAL A 148 4.42 -8.78 -12.56
C VAL A 148 3.36 -8.56 -11.49
N VAL A 149 2.74 -9.64 -10.98
CA VAL A 149 1.73 -9.57 -9.93
C VAL A 149 2.29 -8.92 -8.67
N PHE A 150 3.49 -9.33 -8.22
CA PHE A 150 4.15 -8.73 -7.06
C PHE A 150 4.46 -7.25 -7.26
N THR A 151 4.98 -6.87 -8.43
CA THR A 151 5.29 -5.47 -8.74
C THR A 151 4.04 -4.61 -8.64
N ILE A 152 2.93 -5.04 -9.25
CA ILE A 152 1.65 -4.33 -9.20
C ILE A 152 1.12 -4.27 -7.76
N ALA A 153 1.16 -5.39 -7.03
CA ALA A 153 0.66 -5.46 -5.65
C ALA A 153 1.44 -4.53 -4.71
N PHE A 154 2.78 -4.57 -4.75
CA PHE A 154 3.62 -3.70 -3.92
C PHE A 154 3.43 -2.22 -4.28
N TRP A 155 3.32 -1.90 -5.57
CA TRP A 155 3.04 -0.53 -6.00
C TRP A 155 1.66 -0.04 -5.54
N TYR A 156 0.65 -0.90 -5.59
CA TYR A 156 -0.68 -0.61 -5.08
C TYR A 156 -0.68 -0.37 -3.56
N ILE A 157 0.01 -1.20 -2.78
CA ILE A 157 0.17 -1.00 -1.33
C ILE A 157 0.88 0.33 -1.04
N ALA A 158 1.94 0.65 -1.79
CA ALA A 158 2.63 1.93 -1.66
C ALA A 158 1.70 3.13 -1.94
N ARG A 159 0.82 3.00 -2.94
CA ARG A 159 -0.21 4.01 -3.26
C ARG A 159 -1.23 4.17 -2.14
N LEU A 160 -1.78 3.08 -1.61
CA LEU A 160 -2.72 3.12 -0.47
C LEU A 160 -2.09 3.77 0.76
N THR A 161 -0.83 3.43 1.04
CA THR A 161 -0.08 4.00 2.16
C THR A 161 0.07 5.51 2.02
N ARG A 162 0.30 6.03 0.80
CA ARG A 162 0.30 7.48 0.52
C ARG A 162 -1.06 8.11 0.79
N GLN A 163 -2.16 7.48 0.38
CA GLN A 163 -3.51 8.04 0.62
C GLN A 163 -3.82 8.16 2.11
N ILE A 164 -3.48 7.12 2.90
CA ILE A 164 -3.67 7.14 4.36
C ILE A 164 -2.81 8.23 5.00
N HIS A 165 -1.54 8.34 4.60
CA HIS A 165 -0.64 9.41 5.06
C HIS A 165 -1.22 10.81 4.78
N LEU A 166 -1.76 11.04 3.57
CA LEU A 166 -2.37 12.32 3.22
C LEU A 166 -3.62 12.62 4.05
N LYS A 167 -4.49 11.63 4.26
CA LYS A 167 -5.67 11.78 5.13
C LYS A 167 -5.27 12.13 6.56
N ASN A 168 -4.29 11.44 7.13
CA ASN A 168 -3.78 11.75 8.47
C ASN A 168 -3.19 13.16 8.56
N ARG A 169 -2.47 13.61 7.53
CA ARG A 169 -1.94 14.98 7.46
C ARG A 169 -3.05 16.03 7.38
N GLN A 170 -4.11 15.78 6.61
CA GLN A 170 -5.27 16.68 6.53
C GLN A 170 -5.97 16.80 7.88
N ILE A 171 -6.18 15.69 8.59
CA ILE A 171 -6.81 15.72 9.92
C ILE A 171 -5.97 16.55 10.90
N LEU A 172 -4.63 16.44 10.84
CA LEU A 172 -3.75 17.28 11.67
C LEU A 172 -3.80 18.77 11.27
N ALA A 173 -3.96 19.09 9.99
CA ALA A 173 -4.13 20.46 9.54
C ALA A 173 -5.47 21.06 10.02
N HIS A 174 -6.57 20.31 9.90
CA HIS A 174 -7.88 20.71 10.41
C HIS A 174 -7.86 20.90 11.92
N TYR A 175 -7.14 20.05 12.65
CA TYR A 175 -6.92 20.23 14.09
C TYR A 175 -6.27 21.59 14.41
N GLN A 176 -5.25 21.99 13.64
CA GLN A 176 -4.56 23.27 13.85
C GLN A 176 -5.47 24.46 13.53
N VAL A 177 -6.27 24.38 12.47
CA VAL A 177 -7.25 25.42 12.12
C VAL A 177 -8.32 25.55 13.21
N ASN A 178 -8.81 24.44 13.74
CA ASN A 178 -9.79 24.44 14.82
C ASN A 178 -9.25 25.05 16.12
N LEU A 179 -7.96 24.86 16.43
CA LEU A 179 -7.32 25.55 17.54
C LEU A 179 -7.32 27.07 17.35
N ASN A 180 -6.96 27.55 16.17
CA ASN A 180 -6.95 28.99 15.87
C ASN A 180 -8.36 29.59 15.91
N LEU A 181 -9.37 28.85 15.42
CA LEU A 181 -10.76 29.28 15.51
C LEU A 181 -11.23 29.40 16.96
N LEU A 182 -10.89 28.43 17.81
CA LEU A 182 -11.21 28.49 19.23
C LEU A 182 -10.59 29.70 19.93
N ASP A 183 -9.34 30.02 19.59
CA ASP A 183 -8.66 31.19 20.13
C ASP A 183 -9.42 32.47 19.77
N LEU A 184 -9.84 32.60 18.50
CA LEU A 184 -10.64 33.72 18.01
C LEU A 184 -12.02 33.80 18.67
N TYR A 185 -12.70 32.66 18.87
CA TYR A 185 -13.97 32.63 19.61
C TYR A 185 -13.78 33.05 21.07
N SER A 186 -12.65 32.68 21.70
CA SER A 186 -12.35 33.08 23.07
C SER A 186 -12.13 34.59 23.18
N GLU A 187 -11.49 35.21 22.18
CA GLU A 187 -11.32 36.66 22.07
C GLU A 187 -12.68 37.38 21.96
N VAL A 188 -13.57 36.88 21.09
CA VAL A 188 -14.93 37.41 20.95
C VAL A 188 -15.72 37.31 22.26
N VAL A 189 -15.60 36.21 23.01
CA VAL A 189 -16.24 36.07 24.32
C VAL A 189 -15.71 37.09 25.32
N ASN A 190 -14.39 37.33 25.32
CA ASN A 190 -13.76 38.32 26.19
C ASN A 190 -14.20 39.75 25.83
N GLU A 191 -14.29 40.07 24.55
CA GLU A 191 -14.79 41.36 24.06
C GLU A 191 -16.25 41.57 24.46
N GLN A 192 -17.12 40.58 24.22
CA GLN A 192 -18.52 40.63 24.65
C GLN A 192 -18.66 40.78 26.16
N LYS A 193 -17.79 40.14 26.95
CA LYS A 193 -17.75 40.30 28.41
C LYS A 193 -17.40 41.73 28.80
N TYR A 194 -16.35 42.28 28.21
CA TYR A 194 -15.94 43.68 28.44
C TYR A 194 -17.08 44.66 28.11
N GLU A 195 -17.73 44.51 26.96
CA GLU A 195 -18.86 45.36 26.58
C GLU A 195 -20.06 45.22 27.52
N ILE A 196 -20.40 44.00 27.95
CA ILE A 196 -21.47 43.77 28.94
C ILE A 196 -21.12 44.47 30.25
N ASP A 197 -19.90 44.33 30.74
CA ASP A 197 -19.46 44.92 32.01
C ASP A 197 -19.47 46.46 31.92
N PHE A 198 -19.00 47.02 30.81
CA PHE A 198 -19.06 48.45 30.51
C PHE A 198 -20.50 48.98 30.48
N LEU A 199 -21.40 48.32 29.72
CA LEU A 199 -22.80 48.74 29.62
C LEU A 199 -23.57 48.58 30.94
N THR A 200 -23.24 47.55 31.72
CA THR A 200 -23.83 47.32 33.06
C THR A 200 -23.39 48.41 34.04
N ALA A 201 -22.11 48.79 34.04
CA ALA A 201 -21.59 49.91 34.82
C ALA A 201 -22.20 51.26 34.39
N ALA A 202 -22.31 51.52 33.08
CA ALA A 202 -22.88 52.74 32.52
C ALA A 202 -24.38 52.91 32.83
N THR A 203 -25.10 51.81 33.05
CA THR A 203 -26.54 51.85 33.40
C THR A 203 -26.80 51.98 34.91
N GLY A 204 -25.76 52.07 35.74
CA GLY A 204 -25.89 52.24 37.19
C GLY A 204 -26.50 51.03 37.91
N LYS A 205 -26.72 49.91 37.21
CA LYS A 205 -27.10 48.63 37.82
C LYS A 205 -25.84 47.97 38.41
N ASN A 206 -25.35 48.51 39.51
CA ASN A 206 -24.55 47.72 40.43
C ASN A 206 -25.48 46.64 41.01
N ASN A 207 -25.33 45.42 40.53
CA ASN A 207 -25.91 44.26 41.19
C ASN A 207 -25.16 44.08 42.52
N TYR A 208 -25.72 44.63 43.60
CA TYR A 208 -25.63 44.01 44.90
C TYR A 208 -26.71 42.92 45.00
#